data_AF-A0A8J6IEI9-F1
#
_entry.id   AF-A0A8J6IEI9-F1
#
_cell.length_a   1.000
_cell.length_b   1.000
_cell.length_c   1.000
_cell.angle_alpha   90.00
_cell.angle_beta   90.00
_cell.angle_gamma   90.00
#
_symmetry.space_group_name_H-M   'P 1'
#
loop_
_entity.id
_entity.type
_entity.pdbx_description
1 polymer ?
#
loop_
_entity_poly.entity_id
_entity_poly.type
_entity_poly.pdbx_seq_one_letter_code
_entity_poly.pdbx_strand_id
1 'polypeptide(L)'
;METHLTSREFNQDTSGAKRAAERGPVIITDRGEPAHVLLTYAAYAALSPSGGLLALLGHPAGVAEVEFEAPRSRELPTPASFD
;
A
#
# COMPACT_ATOMS: atom_id res chain seq x y z
N MET A 1 8.11 3.45 15.42
CA MET A 1 9.35 2.68 15.60
C MET A 1 9.10 1.32 15.00
N GLU A 2 9.82 0.98 13.94
CA GLU A 2 9.66 -0.28 13.22
C GLU A 2 10.26 -1.41 14.07
N THR A 3 9.51 -2.50 14.27
CA THR A 3 9.95 -3.63 15.11
C THR A 3 10.37 -4.78 14.21
N HIS A 4 11.55 -5.34 14.41
CA HIS A 4 12.02 -6.52 13.68
C HIS A 4 12.04 -7.73 14.61
N LEU A 5 11.52 -8.85 14.13
CA LEU A 5 11.58 -10.16 14.78
C LEU A 5 12.12 -11.18 13.79
N THR A 6 12.88 -12.14 14.27
CA THR A 6 13.15 -13.35 13.51
C THR A 6 11.89 -14.23 13.47
N SER A 7 11.81 -15.13 12.49
CA SER A 7 10.78 -16.18 12.43
C SER A 7 10.70 -16.98 13.74
N ARG A 8 11.84 -17.21 14.40
CA ARG A 8 11.88 -17.92 15.69
C ARG A 8 11.26 -17.10 16.82
N GLU A 9 11.60 -15.83 16.95
CA GLU A 9 11.03 -14.94 17.98
C GLU A 9 9.52 -14.75 17.79
N PHE A 10 9.07 -14.60 16.55
CA PHE A 10 7.64 -14.53 16.23
C PHE A 10 6.88 -15.80 16.65
N ASN A 11 7.43 -16.98 16.36
CA ASN A 11 6.82 -18.25 16.74
C ASN A 11 6.87 -18.51 18.25
N GLN A 12 7.83 -17.91 18.96
CA GLN A 12 7.98 -18.08 20.41
C GLN A 12 7.07 -17.13 21.21
N ASP A 13 6.85 -15.89 20.72
CA ASP A 13 5.95 -14.91 21.36
C ASP A 13 5.03 -14.21 20.34
N THR A 14 4.13 -14.99 19.75
CA THR A 14 3.15 -14.48 18.78
C THR A 14 2.22 -13.43 19.41
N SER A 15 1.92 -13.55 20.71
CA SER A 15 1.07 -12.60 21.43
C SER A 15 1.77 -11.25 21.64
N GLY A 16 3.08 -11.25 21.91
CA GLY A 16 3.92 -10.06 21.91
C GLY A 16 4.01 -9.40 20.55
N ALA A 17 4.20 -10.19 19.49
CA ALA A 17 4.23 -9.67 18.12
C ALA A 17 2.91 -8.96 17.74
N LYS A 18 1.75 -9.51 18.09
CA LYS A 18 0.45 -8.86 17.89
C LYS A 18 0.33 -7.53 18.64
N ARG A 19 0.74 -7.49 19.91
CA ARG A 19 0.77 -6.24 20.69
C ARG A 19 1.75 -5.21 20.14
N ALA A 20 2.86 -5.65 19.57
CA ALA A 20 3.80 -4.77 18.88
C ALA A 20 3.17 -4.19 17.60
N ALA A 21 2.40 -5.00 16.86
CA ALA A 21 1.70 -4.59 15.65
C ALA A 21 0.68 -3.45 15.87
N GLU A 22 0.10 -3.34 17.07
CA GLU A 22 -0.77 -2.22 17.48
C GLU A 22 -0.04 -0.86 17.44
N ARG A 23 1.30 -0.86 17.55
CA ARG A 23 2.13 0.36 17.55
C ARG A 23 2.78 0.65 16.20
N GLY A 24 2.62 -0.23 15.22
CA GLY A 24 3.22 -0.13 13.89
C GLY A 24 3.62 -1.48 13.31
N PRO A 25 4.06 -1.53 12.04
CA PRO A 25 4.47 -2.76 11.38
C PRO A 25 5.56 -3.51 12.14
N VAL A 26 5.40 -4.83 12.17
CA VAL A 26 6.43 -5.76 12.65
C VAL A 26 6.97 -6.54 11.45
N ILE A 27 8.24 -6.38 11.16
CA ILE A 27 8.93 -7.13 10.12
C ILE A 27 9.42 -8.45 10.69
N ILE A 28 9.07 -9.55 10.02
CA ILE A 28 9.52 -10.90 10.37
C ILE A 28 10.58 -11.30 9.35
N THR A 29 11.76 -11.66 9.85
CA THR A 29 12.90 -12.06 9.01
C THR A 29 13.07 -13.58 8.96
N ASP A 30 13.59 -14.07 7.84
CA ASP A 30 14.15 -15.41 7.70
C ASP A 30 15.62 -15.28 7.26
N ARG A 31 16.52 -15.93 7.99
CA ARG A 31 17.99 -15.86 7.78
C ARG A 31 18.55 -14.43 7.60
N GLY A 32 17.96 -13.46 8.29
CA GLY A 32 18.38 -12.05 8.26
C GLY A 32 17.67 -11.19 7.23
N GLU A 33 16.92 -11.78 6.30
CA GLU A 33 16.19 -11.07 5.25
C GLU A 33 14.71 -10.88 5.63
N PRO A 34 14.10 -9.70 5.41
CA PRO A 34 12.66 -9.51 5.55
C PRO A 34 11.87 -10.52 4.71
N ALA A 35 11.01 -11.30 5.35
CA ALA A 35 10.21 -12.33 4.70
C ALA A 35 8.70 -12.03 4.79
N HIS A 36 8.25 -11.50 5.94
CA HIS A 36 6.85 -11.16 6.17
C HIS A 36 6.70 -9.86 6.95
N VAL A 37 5.51 -9.28 6.92
CA VAL A 37 5.12 -8.14 7.77
C VAL A 37 3.81 -8.48 8.48
N LEU A 38 3.75 -8.25 9.78
CA LEU A 38 2.53 -8.32 10.56
C LEU A 38 1.99 -6.90 10.79
N LEU A 39 0.70 -6.74 10.48
CA LEU A 39 -0.07 -5.51 10.70
C LEU A 39 -1.37 -5.84 11.43
N THR A 40 -1.94 -4.86 12.12
CA THR A 40 -3.36 -4.94 12.46
C THR A 40 -4.19 -4.92 11.18
N TYR A 41 -5.37 -5.53 11.22
CA TYR A 41 -6.24 -5.51 10.05
C TYR A 41 -6.63 -4.08 9.63
N ALA A 42 -6.84 -3.17 10.61
CA ALA A 42 -7.14 -1.77 10.32
C ALA A 42 -6.00 -1.07 9.58
N ALA A 43 -4.74 -1.31 9.98
CA ALA A 43 -3.57 -0.77 9.27
C ALA A 43 -3.45 -1.36 7.86
N TYR A 44 -3.67 -2.66 7.70
CA TYR A 44 -3.73 -3.30 6.37
C TYR A 44 -4.84 -2.70 5.50
N ALA A 45 -6.04 -2.52 6.04
CA ALA A 45 -7.16 -1.95 5.31
C ALA A 45 -6.91 -0.50 4.88
N ALA A 46 -6.18 0.29 5.68
CA ALA A 46 -5.81 1.65 5.32
C ALA A 46 -4.75 1.70 4.19
N LEU A 47 -3.92 0.67 4.03
CA LEU A 47 -2.94 0.58 2.93
C LEU A 47 -3.61 0.30 1.58
N SER A 48 -4.79 -0.30 1.59
CA SER A 48 -5.56 -0.56 0.38
C SER A 48 -6.64 0.52 0.25
N PRO A 49 -6.50 1.49 -0.67
CA PRO A 49 -7.58 2.44 -0.91
C PRO A 49 -8.85 1.65 -1.22
N SER A 50 -9.89 1.84 -0.40
CA SER A 50 -11.19 1.24 -0.63
C SER A 50 -11.83 1.91 -1.85
N GLY A 51 -11.53 1.38 -3.02
CA GLY A 51 -12.08 1.82 -4.29
C GLY A 51 -11.12 1.53 -5.44
N GLY A 52 -11.66 1.00 -6.53
CA GLY A 52 -10.88 0.80 -7.76
C GLY A 52 -10.31 2.12 -8.30
N LEU A 53 -9.52 2.05 -9.37
CA LEU A 53 -8.84 3.21 -10.00
C LEU A 53 -9.70 4.48 -10.06
N LEU A 54 -11.00 4.34 -10.32
CA LEU A 54 -11.95 5.46 -10.39
C LEU A 54 -12.04 6.27 -9.08
N ALA A 55 -12.02 5.60 -7.92
CA ALA A 55 -12.06 6.27 -6.62
C ALA A 55 -10.76 7.02 -6.33
N LEU A 56 -9.62 6.49 -6.77
CA LEU A 56 -8.32 7.17 -6.67
C LEU A 56 -8.27 8.43 -7.53
N LEU A 57 -8.80 8.38 -8.76
CA LEU A 57 -8.88 9.54 -9.65
C LEU A 57 -9.80 10.64 -9.12
N GLY A 58 -10.74 10.31 -8.23
CA GLY A 58 -11.64 11.26 -7.58
C GLY A 58 -11.06 11.94 -6.33
N HIS A 59 -9.80 11.69 -5.97
CA HIS A 59 -9.16 12.27 -4.79
C HIS A 59 -8.18 13.40 -5.16
N PRO A 60 -8.14 14.53 -4.41
CA PRO A 60 -8.99 14.86 -3.26
C PRO A 60 -10.46 15.13 -3.63
N ALA A 61 -11.33 15.11 -2.62
CA ALA A 61 -12.73 15.46 -2.80
C ALA A 61 -12.86 16.84 -3.48
N GLY A 62 -13.67 16.93 -4.54
CA GLY A 62 -13.84 18.13 -5.36
C GLY A 62 -13.09 18.11 -6.71
N VAL A 63 -12.22 17.12 -6.97
CA VAL A 63 -11.56 16.97 -8.29
C VAL A 63 -12.57 16.81 -9.44
N ALA A 64 -13.70 16.14 -9.19
CA ALA A 64 -14.76 15.98 -10.19
C ALA A 64 -15.44 17.30 -10.59
N GLU A 65 -15.28 18.37 -9.81
CA GLU A 65 -15.87 19.69 -10.10
C GLU A 65 -14.90 20.64 -10.80
N VAL A 66 -13.66 20.20 -11.05
CA VAL A 66 -12.70 20.98 -11.84
C VAL A 66 -13.22 21.06 -13.28
N GLU A 67 -13.43 22.29 -13.76
CA GLU A 67 -13.75 22.53 -15.15
C GLU A 67 -12.56 22.12 -16.01
N PHE A 68 -12.66 20.93 -16.61
CA PHE A 68 -11.62 20.35 -17.45
C PHE A 68 -12.08 20.32 -18.90
N GLU A 69 -11.52 21.22 -19.70
CA GLU A 69 -11.70 21.20 -21.15
C GLU A 69 -10.50 20.48 -21.79
N ALA A 70 -10.70 19.19 -22.10
CA ALA A 70 -9.66 18.39 -22.74
C ALA A 70 -9.34 18.97 -24.13
N PRO A 71 -8.07 19.32 -24.43
CA PRO A 71 -7.71 19.78 -25.75
C PRO A 71 -7.97 18.66 -26.76
N ARG A 72 -8.68 18.98 -27.85
CA ARG A 72 -8.88 18.03 -28.96
C ARG A 72 -7.59 17.93 -29.77
N SER A 73 -6.90 16.80 -29.64
CA SER A 73 -5.78 16.50 -30.52
C SER A 73 -6.28 16.28 -31.95
N ARG A 74 -5.55 16.83 -32.93
CA ARG A 74 -5.72 16.57 -34.36
C ARG A 74 -4.68 15.58 -34.88
N GLU A 75 -3.79 15.11 -34.01
CA GLU A 75 -2.76 14.14 -34.35
C GLU A 75 -3.40 12.79 -34.64
N LEU A 76 -2.86 12.09 -35.63
CA LEU A 76 -3.28 10.74 -35.92
C LEU A 76 -2.65 9.80 -34.87
N PRO A 77 -3.39 8.79 -34.37
CA PRO A 77 -2.82 7.80 -33.47
C PRO A 77 -1.62 7.12 -34.14
N THR A 78 -0.46 7.18 -33.48
CA THR A 78 0.73 6.43 -33.90
C THR A 78 0.98 5.25 -32.97
N PRO A 79 1.57 4.15 -33.45
CA PRO A 79 1.97 3.04 -32.59
C PRO A 79 2.93 3.51 -31.50
N ALA A 80 2.79 3.00 -30.28
CA ALA A 80 3.78 3.21 -29.23
C ALA A 80 5.04 2.38 -29.53
N SER A 81 6.22 3.00 -29.40
CA SER A 81 7.49 2.27 -29.40
C SER A 81 7.75 1.75 -28.00
N PHE A 82 8.01 0.45 -27.87
CA PHE A 82 8.38 -0.21 -26.62
C PHE A 82 9.76 -0.82 -26.82
N ASP A 83 10.80 0.03 -26.75
CA ASP A 83 12.19 -0.45 -26.69
C ASP A 83 12.51 -0.99 -25.28
#